data_AF-A0A538EWN3-F1
#
_entry.id   AF-A0A538EWN3-F1
#
_cell.length_a   1.000
_cell.length_b   1.000
_cell.length_c   1.000
_cell.angle_alpha   90.00
_cell.angle_beta   90.00
_cell.angle_gamma   90.00
#
_symmetry.space_group_name_H-M   'P 1'
#
loop_
_entity.id
_entity.type
_entity.pdbx_description
1 polymer ?
#
loop_
_entity_poly.entity_id
_entity_poly.type
_entity_poly.pdbx_seq_one_letter_code
_entity_poly.pdbx_strand_id
1 'polypeptide(L)'
;MATRNGRSAAEVRRDIETERERLAVAVDDLRAGLGEATDISAKLKGRLPVATAAALGAGFVLAGGVGATMRLLMRRGREGHTKARLGPFSLIDRD
;
A
#
# COMPACT_ATOMS: atom_id res chain seq x y z
N MET A 1 23.38 -10.24 57.08
CA MET A 1 22.61 -9.88 55.87
C MET A 1 22.36 -11.16 55.10
N ALA A 2 21.10 -11.56 54.90
CA ALA A 2 20.79 -12.87 54.31
C ALA A 2 21.02 -12.86 52.78
N THR A 3 22.15 -13.42 52.35
CA THR A 3 22.51 -13.57 50.94
C THR A 3 22.03 -14.94 50.45
N ARG A 4 20.76 -15.06 50.07
CA ARG A 4 20.18 -16.36 49.65
C ARG A 4 20.66 -16.84 48.27
N ASN A 5 21.28 -15.96 47.47
CA ASN A 5 21.68 -16.21 46.07
C ASN A 5 22.98 -15.46 45.66
N GLY A 6 23.93 -15.23 46.56
CA GLY A 6 25.15 -14.45 46.28
C GLY A 6 24.97 -12.93 46.13
N ARG A 7 23.75 -12.44 45.88
CA ARG A 7 23.39 -11.01 45.82
C ARG A 7 22.73 -10.51 47.10
N SER A 8 23.00 -9.26 47.45
CA SER A 8 22.37 -8.60 48.60
C SER A 8 20.99 -8.03 48.25
N ALA A 9 20.09 -7.88 49.24
CA ALA A 9 18.77 -7.29 49.00
C ALA A 9 18.83 -5.84 48.48
N ALA A 10 19.85 -5.07 48.88
CA ALA A 10 20.07 -3.70 48.41
C ALA A 10 20.49 -3.66 46.93
N GLU A 11 21.25 -4.66 46.50
CA GLU A 11 21.69 -4.81 45.10
C GLU A 11 20.53 -5.16 44.19
N VAL A 12 19.70 -6.14 44.58
CA VAL A 12 18.46 -6.48 43.85
C VAL A 12 17.53 -5.28 43.74
N ARG A 13 17.42 -4.47 44.79
CA ARG A 13 16.59 -3.26 44.77
C ARG A 13 17.10 -2.20 43.77
N ARG A 14 18.43 -2.03 43.66
CA ARG A 14 19.03 -1.13 42.66
C ARG A 14 18.86 -1.63 41.24
N ASP A 15 19.02 -2.94 41.02
CA ASP A 15 18.85 -3.55 39.70
C ASP A 15 17.42 -3.37 39.19
N ILE A 16 16.43 -3.63 40.05
CA ILE A 16 15.00 -3.44 39.71
C ILE A 16 14.71 -1.99 39.34
N GLU A 17 15.24 -1.02 40.08
CA GLU A 17 15.02 0.39 39.77
C GLU A 17 15.63 0.77 38.42
N THR A 18 16.83 0.26 38.14
CA THR A 18 17.52 0.48 36.85
C THR A 18 16.76 -0.16 35.69
N GLU A 19 16.22 -1.36 35.89
CA GLU A 19 15.46 -2.09 34.87
C GLU A 19 14.11 -1.43 34.61
N ARG A 20 13.47 -0.85 35.64
CA ARG A 20 12.22 -0.07 35.50
C ARG A 20 12.42 1.19 34.69
N GLU A 21 13.51 1.92 34.92
CA GLU A 21 13.85 3.10 34.13
C GLU A 21 14.05 2.73 32.65
N ARG A 22 14.79 1.65 32.39
CA ARG A 22 14.99 1.15 31.02
C ARG A 22 13.68 0.71 30.35
N LEU A 23 12.80 0.07 31.11
CA LEU A 23 11.49 -0.35 30.61
C LEU A 23 10.61 0.85 30.29
N ALA A 24 10.63 1.90 31.12
CA ALA A 24 9.89 3.13 30.87
C ALA A 24 10.33 3.78 29.55
N VAL A 25 11.64 3.92 29.34
CA VAL A 25 12.20 4.44 28.08
C VAL A 25 11.80 3.59 26.88
N ALA A 26 11.94 2.26 26.98
CA ALA A 26 11.57 1.36 25.87
C ALA A 26 10.07 1.41 25.53
N VAL A 27 9.21 1.57 26.52
CA VAL A 27 7.75 1.71 26.33
C VAL A 27 7.42 3.06 25.69
N ASP A 28 8.08 4.14 26.10
CA ASP A 28 7.89 5.45 25.48
C ASP A 28 8.32 5.45 24.01
N ASP A 29 9.48 4.84 23.69
CA ASP A 29 9.94 4.67 22.31
C ASP A 29 8.95 3.85 21.48
N LEU A 30 8.44 2.74 22.04
CA LEU A 30 7.44 1.90 21.37
C LEU A 30 6.14 2.68 21.12
N ARG A 31 5.69 3.47 22.09
CA ARG A 31 4.48 4.28 21.97
C ARG A 31 4.65 5.39 20.93
N ALA A 32 5.81 6.04 20.90
CA ALA A 32 6.15 7.04 19.90
C ALA A 32 6.14 6.44 18.50
N GLY A 33 6.81 5.29 18.30
CA GLY A 33 6.83 4.58 17.02
C GLY A 33 5.44 4.14 16.56
N LEU A 34 4.58 3.68 17.49
CA LEU A 34 3.20 3.32 17.16
C LEU A 34 2.36 4.54 16.75
N GLY A 35 2.57 5.68 17.41
CA GLY A 35 1.96 6.96 17.05
C GLY A 35 2.32 7.38 15.63
N GLU A 36 3.60 7.29 15.26
CA GLU A 36 4.08 7.61 13.91
C GLU A 36 3.51 6.66 12.86
N ALA A 37 3.56 5.34 13.10
CA ALA A 37 3.00 4.35 12.18
C ALA A 37 1.49 4.53 11.95
N THR A 38 0.76 4.92 13.00
CA THR A 38 -0.67 5.20 12.93
C THR A 38 -0.97 6.47 12.14
N ASP A 39 -0.18 7.54 12.31
CA ASP A 39 -0.30 8.77 11.52
C ASP A 39 -0.07 8.53 10.02
N ILE A 40 0.96 7.74 9.67
CA ILE A 40 1.21 7.33 8.28
C ILE A 40 0.00 6.57 7.72
N SER A 41 -0.53 5.61 8.47
CA SER A 41 -1.72 4.85 8.05
C SER A 41 -2.95 5.74 7.87
N ALA A 42 -3.17 6.70 8.75
CA ALA A 42 -4.27 7.65 8.66
C ALA A 42 -4.15 8.55 7.41
N LYS A 43 -2.95 9.08 7.14
CA LYS A 43 -2.66 9.87 5.93
C LYS A 43 -2.86 9.06 4.66
N LEU A 44 -2.42 7.81 4.65
CA LEU A 44 -2.58 6.91 3.51
C LEU A 44 -4.05 6.55 3.29
N LYS A 45 -4.81 6.29 4.36
CA LYS A 45 -6.26 6.05 4.29
C LYS A 45 -7.02 7.26 3.73
N GLY A 46 -6.62 8.48 4.12
CA GLY A 46 -7.19 9.71 3.55
C GLY A 46 -6.91 9.87 2.04
N ARG A 47 -5.83 9.27 1.55
CA ARG A 47 -5.44 9.28 0.12
C ARG A 47 -5.72 7.95 -0.59
N LEU A 48 -6.40 7.01 0.05
CA LEU A 48 -6.63 5.68 -0.49
C LEU A 48 -7.24 5.71 -1.90
N PRO A 49 -8.27 6.52 -2.19
CA PRO A 49 -8.85 6.57 -3.54
C PRO A 49 -7.83 7.04 -4.60
N VAL A 50 -7.00 8.04 -4.25
CA VAL A 50 -5.95 8.56 -5.13
C VAL A 50 -4.86 7.51 -5.34
N ALA A 51 -4.43 6.84 -4.27
CA ALA A 51 -3.44 5.76 -4.34
C ALA A 51 -3.95 4.59 -5.18
N THR A 52 -5.21 4.18 -5.00
CA THR A 52 -5.85 3.12 -5.81
C THR A 52 -5.94 3.53 -7.28
N ALA A 53 -6.39 4.75 -7.58
CA ALA A 53 -6.44 5.25 -8.95
C ALA A 53 -5.05 5.29 -9.59
N ALA A 54 -4.04 5.75 -8.84
CA ALA A 54 -2.65 5.78 -9.30
C ALA A 54 -2.11 4.37 -9.59
N ALA A 55 -2.35 3.41 -8.69
CA ALA A 55 -1.91 2.02 -8.86
C ALA A 55 -2.58 1.36 -10.08
N LEU A 56 -3.89 1.54 -10.25
CA LEU A 56 -4.63 1.01 -11.41
C LEU A 56 -4.16 1.66 -12.72
N GLY A 57 -3.96 2.98 -12.73
CA GLY A 57 -3.47 3.71 -13.90
C GLY A 57 -2.06 3.27 -14.30
N ALA A 58 -1.14 3.20 -13.33
CA ALA A 58 0.22 2.71 -13.56
C ALA A 58 0.22 1.26 -14.06
N GLY A 59 -0.55 0.38 -13.42
CA GLY A 59 -0.70 -1.02 -13.84
C GLY A 59 -1.25 -1.15 -15.26
N PHE A 60 -2.27 -0.37 -15.62
CA PHE A 60 -2.82 -0.35 -16.98
C PHE A 60 -1.76 0.08 -18.00
N VAL A 61 -1.01 1.15 -17.73
CA VAL A 61 0.02 1.63 -18.65
C VAL A 61 1.14 0.60 -18.80
N LEU A 62 1.67 0.07 -17.69
CA LEU A 62 2.76 -0.91 -17.70
C LEU A 62 2.34 -2.23 -18.37
N ALA A 63 1.09 -2.66 -18.19
CA ALA A 63 0.54 -3.83 -18.87
C ALA A 63 0.25 -3.60 -20.37
N GLY A 64 0.59 -2.44 -20.93
CA GLY A 64 0.44 -2.14 -22.36
C GLY A 64 -0.91 -1.52 -22.74
N GLY A 65 -1.66 -1.02 -21.76
CA GLY A 65 -2.98 -0.40 -21.97
C GLY A 65 -2.97 0.75 -22.97
N VAL A 66 -1.91 1.55 -23.03
CA VAL A 66 -1.76 2.62 -24.04
C VAL A 66 -1.78 2.04 -25.46
N GLY A 67 -1.02 0.97 -25.71
CA GLY A 67 -0.99 0.30 -27.01
C GLY A 67 -2.34 -0.31 -27.39
N ALA A 68 -3.04 -0.92 -26.42
CA ALA A 68 -4.38 -1.45 -26.63
C ALA A 68 -5.39 -0.35 -26.98
N THR A 69 -5.31 0.80 -26.31
CA THR A 69 -6.21 1.96 -26.56
C THR A 69 -5.93 2.57 -27.93
N MET A 70 -4.66 2.76 -28.29
CA MET A 70 -4.28 3.26 -29.62
C MET A 70 -4.70 2.30 -30.73
N ARG A 71 -4.56 0.98 -30.52
CA ARG A 71 -5.02 -0.04 -31.46
C ARG A 71 -6.54 0.04 -31.68
N LEU A 72 -7.31 0.26 -30.62
CA LEU A 72 -8.77 0.40 -30.70
C LEU A 72 -9.16 1.68 -31.48
N LEU A 73 -8.56 2.82 -31.15
CA LEU A 73 -8.84 4.10 -31.82
C LEU A 73 -8.50 4.04 -33.32
N MET A 74 -7.36 3.46 -33.67
CA MET A 74 -6.98 3.27 -35.07
C MET A 74 -7.83 2.23 -35.81
N ARG A 75 -8.50 1.30 -35.12
CA ARG A 75 -9.44 0.36 -35.75
C ARG A 75 -10.77 1.04 -36.08
N ARG A 76 -11.27 1.87 -35.16
CA ARG A 76 -12.52 2.62 -35.32
C ARG A 76 -12.51 3.55 -36.53
N GLY A 77 -11.35 4.12 -36.87
CA GLY A 77 -11.19 4.94 -38.09
C GLY A 77 -11.28 4.19 -39.43
N ARG A 78 -11.25 2.85 -39.43
CA ARG A 78 -11.32 2.00 -40.65
C ARG A 78 -12.69 1.31 -40.85
N GLU A 79 -13.62 1.48 -39.91
CA GLU A 79 -14.92 0.78 -39.89
C GLU A 79 -16.06 1.61 -40.52
N GLY A 80 -15.75 2.72 -41.20
CA GLY A 80 -16.73 3.72 -41.69
C GLY A 80 -17.79 3.25 -42.70
N HIS A 81 -17.72 2.00 -43.18
CA HIS A 81 -18.72 1.46 -44.12
C HIS A 81 -19.31 0.11 -43.73
N THR A 82 -18.83 -0.54 -42.66
CA THR A 82 -19.27 -1.91 -42.32
C THR A 82 -19.90 -1.93 -40.93
N LYS A 83 -21.23 -2.01 -40.87
CA LYS A 83 -22.02 -2.09 -39.64
C LYS A 83 -21.79 -3.40 -38.87
N ALA A 84 -21.59 -4.51 -39.58
CA ALA A 84 -21.32 -5.81 -38.98
C ALA A 84 -20.54 -6.70 -39.97
N ARG A 85 -19.65 -7.56 -39.45
CA ARG A 85 -18.95 -8.58 -40.26
C ARG A 85 -19.06 -9.94 -39.58
N LEU A 86 -19.66 -10.91 -40.27
CA LEU A 86 -19.74 -12.30 -39.84
C LEU A 86 -19.00 -13.16 -40.87
N GLY A 87 -17.74 -13.50 -40.58
CA GLY A 87 -16.88 -14.25 -41.49
C GLY A 87 -16.70 -13.54 -42.85
N PRO A 88 -17.00 -14.20 -43.99
CA PRO A 88 -16.86 -13.59 -45.30
C PRO A 88 -17.94 -12.54 -45.61
N PHE A 89 -18.99 -12.40 -44.78
CA PHE A 89 -20.10 -11.49 -45.03
C PHE A 89 -19.95 -10.19 -44.26
N SER A 90 -20.18 -9.06 -44.92
CA SER A 90 -20.16 -7.72 -44.32
C SER A 90 -21.46 -6.97 -44.63
N LEU A 91 -22.09 -6.40 -43.61
CA LEU A 91 -23.27 -5.55 -43.73
C LEU A 91 -22.83 -4.10 -43.89
N ILE A 92 -23.09 -3.50 -45.04
CA ILE A 92 -22.70 -2.14 -45.37
C ILE A 92 -23.90 -1.21 -45.18
N ASP A 93 -23.69 -0.08 -44.51
CA ASP A 93 -24.70 0.98 -44.44
C ASP A 93 -24.60 1.84 -45.70
N ARG A 94 -25.67 1.86 -46.49
CA ARG A 94 -25.81 2.74 -47.65
C ARG A 94 -27.10 3.52 -47.44
N ASP A 95 -26.95 4.80 -47.15
CA ASP A 95 -28.01 5.78 -47.42
C ASP A 95 -28.10 6.03 -48.94
#